data_AF-A0A363TDT4-F1
#
_entry.id   AF-A0A363TDT4-F1
#
_cell.length_a   1.000
_cell.length_b   1.000
_cell.length_c   1.000
_cell.angle_alpha   90.00
_cell.angle_beta   90.00
_cell.angle_gamma   90.00
#
_symmetry.space_group_name_H-M   'P 1'
#
loop_
_entity.id
_entity.type
_entity.pdbx_description
1 polymer ?
#
loop_
_entity_poly.entity_id
_entity_poly.type
_entity_poly.pdbx_seq_one_letter_code
_entity_poly.pdbx_strand_id
1 'polypeptide(L)'
;MKTRILKIIWGVVCLFLAGLTLACLEGYVPFDCFSGKLSVVIFACLSGVSFLSYFLSGTRYWAWLFPALISASLALNAAGLFMNYGSPIVAFPILISLAIPCYVGYFLNRTQWAWLVPAWLLTIIAFAPPLSGLVEENLLIALIVYSISLPFMVGCLTAPECRWSLFVAAFFGFLGVFYLVESFIHGAVWGPALMLGIGLVFIAIAYRSKKNWWASILAGIFTTIGMVALLNRLIPGYDYISIGEYQLGIYSALLFLGFALTFGLVWRLGGDHRHAWAKYPALGFLVLALIAFLVGQSFIPLLPAITFFVIGMVMVTGAILKAKFTRQISP
;
A
#
# COMPACT_ATOMS: atom_id res chain seq x y z
N MET A 1 7.85 36.90 -21.35
CA MET A 1 9.31 36.82 -21.10
C MET A 1 9.71 35.79 -20.03
N LYS A 2 9.03 35.70 -18.87
CA LYS A 2 9.41 34.81 -17.76
C LYS A 2 9.54 33.32 -18.12
N THR A 3 8.62 32.77 -18.94
CA THR A 3 8.67 31.36 -19.36
C THR A 3 9.84 31.02 -20.29
N ARG A 4 10.34 31.99 -21.07
CA ARG A 4 11.49 31.76 -21.97
C ARG A 4 12.80 31.67 -21.19
N ILE A 5 12.99 32.56 -20.21
CA ILE A 5 14.16 32.56 -19.33
C ILE A 5 14.21 31.28 -18.50
N LEU A 6 13.07 30.84 -17.95
CA LEU A 6 12.98 29.60 -17.19
C LEU A 6 13.41 28.37 -18.00
N LYS A 7 12.96 28.27 -19.25
CA LYS A 7 13.36 27.19 -20.17
C LYS A 7 14.86 27.20 -20.48
N ILE A 8 15.46 28.38 -20.63
CA ILE A 8 16.90 28.52 -20.88
C ILE A 8 17.71 28.08 -19.65
N ILE A 9 17.31 28.52 -18.44
CA ILE A 9 17.99 28.13 -17.19
C ILE A 9 17.97 26.61 -17.02
N TRP A 10 16.80 25.97 -17.17
CA TRP A 10 16.69 24.52 -17.07
C TRP A 10 17.43 23.78 -18.18
N GLY A 11 17.45 24.33 -19.40
CA GLY A 11 18.26 23.80 -20.49
C GLY A 11 19.76 23.75 -20.13
N VAL A 12 20.30 24.83 -19.58
CA VAL A 12 21.70 24.90 -19.15
C VAL A 12 21.99 23.94 -17.99
N VAL A 13 21.11 23.89 -16.98
CA VAL A 13 21.25 22.99 -15.83
C VAL A 13 21.22 21.52 -16.27
N CYS A 14 20.28 21.14 -17.14
CA CYS A 14 20.18 19.78 -17.69
C CYS A 14 21.40 19.43 -18.55
N LEU A 15 21.89 20.35 -19.38
CA LEU A 15 23.11 20.14 -20.17
C LEU A 15 24.34 19.94 -19.28
N PHE A 16 24.47 20.73 -18.21
CA PHE A 16 25.56 20.59 -17.26
C PHE A 16 25.50 19.26 -16.51
N LEU A 17 24.32 18.89 -15.98
CA LEU A 17 24.12 17.59 -15.32
C LEU A 17 24.38 16.42 -16.27
N ALA A 18 23.89 16.48 -17.51
CA ALA A 18 24.10 15.44 -18.52
C ALA A 18 25.59 15.29 -18.87
N GLY A 19 26.30 16.40 -19.09
CA GLY A 19 27.74 16.41 -19.34
C GLY A 19 28.53 15.81 -18.17
N LEU A 20 28.13 16.13 -16.93
CA LEU A 20 28.77 15.62 -15.73
C LEU A 20 28.52 14.11 -15.54
N THR A 21 27.31 13.62 -15.85
CA THR A 21 27.01 12.17 -15.84
C THR A 21 27.76 11.41 -16.93
N LEU A 22 27.88 11.98 -18.14
CA LEU A 22 28.65 11.40 -19.24
C LEU A 22 30.14 11.31 -18.91
N ALA A 23 30.71 12.36 -18.32
CA ALA A 23 32.11 12.36 -17.89
C ALA A 23 32.41 11.30 -16.80
N CYS A 24 31.42 10.96 -15.96
CA CYS A 24 31.55 9.87 -15.00
C CYS A 24 31.44 8.49 -15.65
N LEU A 25 30.50 8.31 -16.59
CA LEU A 25 30.31 7.03 -17.29
C LEU A 25 31.53 6.62 -18.12
N GLU A 26 32.18 7.59 -18.76
CA GLU A 26 33.40 7.37 -19.54
C GLU A 26 34.67 7.19 -18.67
N GLY A 27 34.54 7.22 -17.34
CA GLY A 27 35.66 7.04 -16.42
C GLY A 27 36.64 8.21 -16.37
N TYR A 28 36.34 9.35 -17.01
CA TYR A 28 37.14 10.57 -16.88
C TYR A 28 37.12 11.13 -15.44
N VAL A 29 36.04 10.85 -14.70
CA VAL A 29 35.92 11.15 -13.28
C VAL A 29 35.68 9.84 -12.53
N PRO A 30 36.61 9.38 -11.65
CA PRO A 30 36.37 8.18 -10.87
C PRO A 30 35.17 8.39 -9.95
N PHE A 31 34.27 7.41 -9.86
CA PHE A 31 33.08 7.47 -8.98
C PHE A 31 33.46 7.65 -7.50
N ASP A 32 34.68 7.30 -7.12
CA ASP A 32 35.22 7.54 -5.77
C ASP A 32 35.46 9.03 -5.46
N CYS A 33 35.61 9.87 -6.50
CA CYS A 33 35.68 11.33 -6.36
C CYS A 33 34.32 12.00 -6.18
N PHE A 34 33.20 11.27 -6.38
CA PHE A 34 31.90 11.68 -5.87
C PHE A 34 31.85 11.50 -4.35
N SER A 35 32.78 12.18 -3.67
CA SER A 35 32.70 12.43 -2.24
C SER A 35 31.28 12.91 -1.97
N GLY A 36 30.56 12.28 -1.04
CA GLY A 36 29.18 12.71 -0.80
C GLY A 36 29.07 14.20 -0.42
N LYS A 37 30.18 14.89 -0.06
CA LYS A 37 30.25 16.36 0.02
C LYS A 37 29.82 17.04 -1.28
N LEU A 38 30.24 16.53 -2.44
CA LEU A 38 29.85 17.03 -3.75
C LEU A 38 28.36 16.76 -4.03
N SER A 39 27.82 15.61 -3.63
CA SER A 39 26.39 15.33 -3.75
C SER A 39 25.52 16.32 -2.95
N VAL A 40 25.96 16.70 -1.74
CA VAL A 40 25.32 17.73 -0.92
C VAL A 40 25.28 19.07 -1.66
N VAL A 41 26.40 19.49 -2.25
CA VAL A 41 26.48 20.77 -2.99
C VAL A 41 25.57 20.75 -4.22
N ILE A 42 25.55 19.66 -4.99
CA ILE A 42 24.70 19.54 -6.19
C ILE A 42 23.22 19.64 -5.80
N PHE A 43 22.78 18.86 -4.81
CA PHE A 43 21.38 18.87 -4.39
C PHE A 43 20.97 20.21 -3.74
N ALA A 44 21.88 20.85 -2.99
CA ALA A 44 21.65 22.17 -2.43
C ALA A 44 21.51 23.25 -3.53
N CYS A 45 22.36 23.20 -4.56
CA CYS A 45 22.29 24.11 -5.70
C CYS A 45 20.98 23.90 -6.49
N LEU A 46 20.61 22.64 -6.76
CA LEU A 46 19.37 22.29 -7.45
C LEU A 46 18.12 22.74 -6.67
N SER A 47 18.15 22.60 -5.35
CA SER A 47 17.13 23.16 -4.46
C SER A 47 17.01 24.68 -4.61
N GLY A 48 18.14 25.39 -4.54
CA GLY A 48 18.17 26.85 -4.68
C GLY A 48 17.62 27.34 -6.02
N VAL A 49 18.00 26.71 -7.14
CA VAL A 49 17.49 27.03 -8.47
C VAL A 49 15.98 26.77 -8.58
N SER A 50 15.50 25.68 -7.97
CA SER A 50 14.08 25.33 -7.95
C SER A 50 13.25 26.32 -7.11
N PHE A 51 13.77 26.75 -5.94
CA PHE A 51 13.16 27.81 -5.15
C PHE A 51 13.10 29.14 -5.90
N LEU A 52 14.20 29.54 -6.55
CA LEU A 52 14.22 30.73 -7.38
C LEU A 52 13.18 30.65 -8.51
N SER A 53 13.07 29.48 -9.15
CA SER A 53 12.07 29.21 -10.19
C SER A 53 10.63 29.34 -9.67
N TYR A 54 10.36 28.86 -8.45
CA TYR A 54 9.07 29.02 -7.77
C TYR A 54 8.71 30.49 -7.56
N PHE A 55 9.62 31.29 -6.98
CA PHE A 55 9.36 32.71 -6.73
C PHE A 55 9.23 33.53 -8.02
N LEU A 56 10.02 33.23 -9.05
CA LEU A 56 9.96 33.92 -10.34
C LEU A 56 8.66 33.60 -11.12
N SER A 57 8.19 32.36 -11.06
CA SER A 57 6.95 31.90 -11.69
C SER A 57 5.70 32.40 -10.97
N GLY A 58 5.83 32.73 -9.68
CA GLY A 58 4.76 33.19 -8.80
C GLY A 58 4.11 32.05 -8.02
N THR A 59 3.48 32.40 -6.89
CA THR A 59 2.95 31.45 -5.90
C THR A 59 1.89 30.50 -6.43
N ARG A 60 1.23 30.82 -7.56
CA ARG A 60 0.25 29.94 -8.20
C ARG A 60 0.87 28.65 -8.76
N TYR A 61 2.17 28.62 -9.06
CA TYR A 61 2.88 27.44 -9.59
C TYR A 61 3.60 26.68 -8.47
N TRP A 62 2.86 26.31 -7.43
CA TRP A 62 3.37 25.63 -6.23
C TRP A 62 4.02 24.26 -6.50
N ALA A 63 3.77 23.64 -7.65
CA ALA A 63 4.43 22.40 -8.05
C ALA A 63 5.97 22.50 -8.09
N TRP A 64 6.52 23.71 -8.29
CA TRP A 64 7.98 23.96 -8.22
C TRP A 64 8.57 23.73 -6.82
N LEU A 65 7.75 23.69 -5.77
CA LEU A 65 8.21 23.38 -4.42
C LEU A 65 8.64 21.92 -4.27
N PHE A 66 8.10 20.99 -5.06
CA PHE A 66 8.51 19.58 -5.01
C PHE A 66 10.00 19.39 -5.31
N PRO A 67 10.54 19.76 -6.49
CA PRO A 67 11.96 19.58 -6.78
C PRO A 67 12.84 20.38 -5.83
N ALA A 68 12.38 21.55 -5.36
CA ALA A 68 13.10 22.36 -4.38
C ALA A 68 13.29 21.63 -3.05
N LEU A 69 12.18 21.20 -2.44
CA LEU A 69 12.19 20.59 -1.11
C LEU A 69 12.75 19.16 -1.13
N ILE A 70 12.48 18.37 -2.16
CA ILE A 70 13.05 17.03 -2.31
C ILE A 70 14.58 17.14 -2.41
N SER A 71 15.10 18.03 -3.26
CA SER A 71 16.54 18.23 -3.40
C SER A 71 17.15 18.76 -2.10
N ALA A 72 16.48 19.68 -1.41
CA ALA A 72 16.93 20.15 -0.09
C ALA A 72 17.04 18.99 0.92
N SER A 73 16.05 18.11 0.97
CA SER A 73 16.06 16.94 1.86
C SER A 73 17.13 15.94 1.48
N LEU A 74 17.37 15.70 0.19
CA LEU A 74 18.45 14.81 -0.26
C LEU A 74 19.81 15.38 0.11
N ALA A 75 20.01 16.70 -0.02
CA ALA A 75 21.22 17.37 0.45
C ALA A 75 21.41 17.21 1.96
N LEU A 76 20.33 17.38 2.75
CA LEU A 76 20.37 17.23 4.20
C LEU A 76 20.70 15.79 4.62
N ASN A 77 20.08 14.80 3.98
CA ASN A 77 20.36 13.39 4.25
C ASN A 77 21.79 13.01 3.85
N ALA A 78 22.26 13.45 2.68
CA ALA A 78 23.65 13.24 2.27
C ALA A 78 24.64 13.90 3.25
N ALA A 79 24.31 15.08 3.77
CA ALA A 79 25.11 15.75 4.80
C ALA A 79 25.09 14.98 6.12
N GLY A 80 23.93 14.42 6.51
CA GLY A 80 23.76 13.67 7.73
C GLY A 80 24.53 12.35 7.78
N LEU A 81 24.77 11.72 6.62
CA LEU A 81 25.65 10.55 6.52
C LEU A 81 27.09 10.86 6.98
N PHE A 82 27.57 12.09 6.79
CA PHE A 82 28.90 12.51 7.27
C PHE A 82 28.95 12.76 8.77
N MET A 83 27.82 13.10 9.37
CA MET A 83 27.71 13.38 10.81
C MET A 83 27.35 12.13 11.62
N ASN A 84 27.25 10.96 10.97
CA ASN A 84 26.88 9.68 11.57
C ASN A 84 25.52 9.73 12.30
N TYR A 85 24.54 10.47 11.76
CA TYR A 85 23.17 10.42 12.26
C TYR A 85 22.58 9.02 12.02
N GLY A 86 22.05 8.40 13.07
CA GLY A 86 21.49 7.05 13.03
C GLY A 86 20.35 6.87 12.02
N SER A 87 20.21 5.63 11.56
CA SER A 87 19.32 5.10 10.51
C SER A 87 17.84 5.54 10.51
N PRO A 88 17.13 5.83 11.62
CA PRO A 88 15.68 6.05 11.55
C PRO A 88 15.25 7.40 10.96
N ILE A 89 16.09 8.45 11.04
CA ILE A 89 15.65 9.83 10.80
C ILE A 89 15.73 10.22 9.31
N VAL A 90 16.37 9.39 8.47
CA VAL A 90 16.61 9.70 7.04
C VAL A 90 15.31 9.89 6.24
N ALA A 91 14.24 9.17 6.61
CA ALA A 91 12.95 9.27 5.92
C ALA A 91 12.19 10.56 6.25
N PHE A 92 12.40 11.14 7.45
CA PHE A 92 11.66 12.30 7.94
C PHE A 92 11.73 13.52 7.01
N PRO A 93 12.92 14.05 6.66
CA PRO A 93 13.00 15.25 5.84
C PRO A 93 12.44 15.02 4.43
N ILE A 94 12.53 13.80 3.88
CA ILE A 94 12.04 13.49 2.53
C ILE A 94 10.52 13.55 2.51
N LEU A 95 9.87 12.89 3.46
CA LEU A 95 8.42 12.82 3.55
C LEU A 95 7.81 14.18 3.87
N ILE A 96 8.43 14.97 4.77
CA ILE A 96 8.00 16.36 5.03
C ILE A 96 8.16 17.23 3.78
N SER A 97 9.28 17.10 3.05
CA SER A 97 9.49 17.80 1.78
C SER A 97 8.45 17.47 0.71
N LEU A 98 7.87 16.27 0.73
CA LEU A 98 6.74 15.89 -0.12
C LEU A 98 5.39 16.40 0.41
N ALA A 99 5.24 16.49 1.73
CA ALA A 99 4.00 16.95 2.38
C ALA A 99 3.77 18.45 2.19
N ILE A 100 4.81 19.28 2.32
CA ILE A 100 4.72 20.75 2.28
C ILE A 100 4.10 21.27 0.97
N PRO A 101 4.53 20.86 -0.24
CA PRO A 101 3.91 21.31 -1.49
C PRO A 101 2.41 20.98 -1.55
N CYS A 102 2.01 19.79 -1.07
CA CYS A 102 0.60 19.39 -1.01
C CYS A 102 -0.20 20.29 -0.08
N TYR A 103 0.34 20.66 1.09
CA TYR A 103 -0.29 21.66 1.96
C TYR A 103 -0.41 23.01 1.25
N VAL A 104 0.65 23.50 0.63
CA VAL A 104 0.64 24.78 -0.10
C VAL A 104 -0.41 24.76 -1.22
N GLY A 105 -0.49 23.67 -1.99
CA GLY A 105 -1.51 23.47 -3.02
C GLY A 105 -2.94 23.53 -2.44
N TYR A 106 -3.17 22.87 -1.31
CA TYR A 106 -4.45 22.93 -0.60
C TYR A 106 -4.77 24.35 -0.09
N PHE A 107 -3.81 25.05 0.50
CA PHE A 107 -4.01 26.43 1.01
C PHE A 107 -4.30 27.43 -0.11
N LEU A 108 -3.70 27.25 -1.29
CA LEU A 108 -3.94 28.09 -2.46
C LEU A 108 -5.29 27.80 -3.14
N ASN A 109 -5.75 26.55 -3.12
CA ASN A 109 -7.03 26.16 -3.69
C ASN A 109 -7.81 25.24 -2.76
N ARG A 110 -8.53 25.85 -1.81
CA ARG A 110 -9.30 25.15 -0.76
C ARG A 110 -10.39 24.23 -1.28
N THR A 111 -10.82 24.41 -2.52
CA THR A 111 -11.84 23.51 -3.12
C THR A 111 -11.28 22.13 -3.44
N GLN A 112 -9.96 22.01 -3.63
CA GLN A 112 -9.27 20.74 -3.90
C GLN A 112 -8.80 20.07 -2.60
N TRP A 113 -9.76 19.65 -1.76
CA TRP A 113 -9.48 18.95 -0.50
C TRP A 113 -8.67 17.66 -0.67
N ALA A 114 -8.67 17.08 -1.87
CA ALA A 114 -7.91 15.88 -2.21
C ALA A 114 -6.40 16.02 -1.92
N TRP A 115 -5.83 17.23 -1.94
CA TRP A 115 -4.41 17.46 -1.60
C TRP A 115 -4.10 17.39 -0.10
N LEU A 116 -5.10 17.59 0.75
CA LEU A 116 -4.93 17.51 2.20
C LEU A 116 -4.65 16.08 2.66
N VAL A 117 -5.28 15.10 2.01
CA VAL A 117 -5.13 13.67 2.33
C VAL A 117 -3.67 13.21 2.21
N PRO A 118 -2.98 13.33 1.04
CA PRO A 118 -1.59 12.94 0.92
C PRO A 118 -0.65 13.81 1.78
N ALA A 119 -0.93 15.12 1.92
CA ALA A 119 -0.12 15.99 2.78
C ALA A 119 -0.11 15.48 4.24
N TRP A 120 -1.30 15.20 4.76
CA TRP A 120 -1.48 14.69 6.11
C TRP A 120 -0.85 13.31 6.31
N LEU A 121 -1.08 12.38 5.37
CA LEU A 121 -0.49 11.04 5.40
C LEU A 121 1.03 11.08 5.42
N LEU A 122 1.63 11.85 4.52
CA LEU A 122 3.09 12.01 4.46
C LEU A 122 3.64 12.62 5.75
N THR A 123 2.91 13.55 6.36
CA THR A 123 3.31 14.13 7.65
C THR A 123 3.35 13.06 8.74
N ILE A 124 2.26 12.30 8.92
CA ILE A 124 2.19 11.25 9.96
C ILE A 124 3.31 10.22 9.77
N ILE A 125 3.48 9.73 8.54
CA ILE A 125 4.49 8.70 8.23
C ILE A 125 5.89 9.27 8.45
N ALA A 126 6.13 10.55 8.15
CA ALA A 126 7.41 11.20 8.45
C ALA A 126 7.72 11.14 9.95
N PHE A 127 6.72 11.41 10.80
CA PHE A 127 6.89 11.40 12.25
C PHE A 127 6.91 10.00 12.88
N ALA A 128 6.58 8.94 12.14
CA ALA A 128 6.56 7.59 12.71
C ALA A 128 7.94 7.10 13.20
N PRO A 129 9.05 7.20 12.44
CA PRO A 129 10.37 6.77 12.92
C PRO A 129 10.88 7.48 14.18
N PRO A 130 10.81 8.83 14.33
CA PRO A 130 11.25 9.46 15.57
C PRO A 130 10.34 9.13 16.76
N LEU A 131 9.06 8.83 16.53
CA LEU A 131 8.11 8.44 17.59
C LEU A 131 8.26 6.97 18.01
N SER A 132 8.79 6.08 17.16
CA SER A 132 8.89 4.66 17.47
C SER A 132 9.83 4.33 18.63
N GLY A 133 10.75 5.23 18.98
CA GLY A 133 11.58 5.09 20.18
C GLY A 133 10.92 5.61 21.47
N LEU A 134 9.80 6.33 21.36
CA LEU A 134 9.13 7.00 22.48
C LEU A 134 7.80 6.36 22.86
N VAL A 135 7.22 5.60 21.94
CA VAL A 135 5.85 5.08 22.03
C VAL A 135 5.85 3.57 21.77
N GLU A 136 5.00 2.84 22.48
CA GLU A 136 4.75 1.42 22.23
C GLU A 136 4.31 1.19 20.77
N GLU A 137 4.77 0.10 20.15
CA GLU A 137 4.52 -0.19 18.73
C GLU A 137 3.02 -0.18 18.38
N ASN A 138 2.19 -0.85 19.16
CA ASN A 138 0.73 -0.89 18.94
C ASN A 138 0.08 0.48 19.09
N LEU A 139 0.51 1.29 20.07
CA LEU A 139 0.00 2.63 20.26
C LEU A 139 0.42 3.56 19.11
N LEU A 140 1.65 3.42 18.60
CA LEU A 140 2.12 4.13 17.44
C LEU A 140 1.31 3.77 16.19
N ILE A 141 1.05 2.47 15.96
CA ILE A 141 0.21 2.00 14.85
C ILE A 141 -1.21 2.56 14.99
N ALA A 142 -1.81 2.49 16.18
CA ALA A 142 -3.13 3.05 16.46
C ALA A 142 -3.16 4.55 16.14
N LEU A 143 -2.17 5.32 16.61
CA LEU A 143 -2.03 6.74 16.35
C LEU A 143 -1.95 7.03 14.86
N ILE A 144 -1.13 6.29 14.11
CA ILE A 144 -0.99 6.43 12.67
C ILE A 144 -2.35 6.18 12.01
N VAL A 145 -2.98 5.04 12.29
CA VAL A 145 -4.24 4.60 11.69
C VAL A 145 -5.38 5.58 11.98
N TYR A 146 -5.50 6.07 13.22
CA TYR A 146 -6.45 7.13 13.55
C TYR A 146 -6.17 8.43 12.78
N SER A 147 -4.90 8.78 12.67
CA SER A 147 -4.51 9.96 11.93
C SER A 147 -4.86 9.80 10.44
N ILE A 148 -4.77 8.60 9.84
CA ILE A 148 -5.27 8.31 8.48
C ILE A 148 -6.79 8.53 8.39
N SER A 149 -7.55 8.18 9.43
CA SER A 149 -9.02 8.36 9.46
C SER A 149 -9.46 9.83 9.44
N LEU A 150 -8.73 10.71 10.15
CA LEU A 150 -9.07 12.14 10.29
C LEU A 150 -9.34 12.90 8.97
N PRO A 151 -8.48 12.87 7.93
CA PRO A 151 -8.72 13.63 6.71
C PRO A 151 -9.96 13.12 5.95
N PHE A 152 -10.29 11.83 6.03
CA PHE A 152 -11.54 11.30 5.48
C PHE A 152 -12.76 11.74 6.28
N MET A 153 -12.64 11.80 7.61
CA MET A 153 -13.68 12.32 8.48
C MET A 153 -13.93 13.81 8.20
N VAL A 154 -12.87 14.62 8.08
CA VAL A 154 -12.96 16.04 7.69
C VAL A 154 -13.57 16.18 6.30
N GLY A 155 -13.15 15.37 5.33
CA GLY A 155 -13.72 15.35 3.99
C GLY A 155 -15.21 15.01 3.96
N CYS A 156 -15.67 14.13 4.85
CA CYS A 156 -17.10 13.82 5.01
C CYS A 156 -17.89 15.01 5.57
N LEU A 157 -17.31 15.76 6.52
CA LEU A 157 -17.95 16.93 7.12
C LEU A 157 -18.01 18.13 6.16
N THR A 158 -17.03 18.26 5.26
CA THR A 158 -16.97 19.37 4.30
C THR A 158 -17.73 19.09 3.01
N ALA A 159 -17.81 17.83 2.57
CA ALA A 159 -18.49 17.42 1.34
C ALA A 159 -19.40 16.20 1.62
N PRO A 160 -20.62 16.41 2.15
CA PRO A 160 -21.52 15.33 2.57
C PRO A 160 -21.99 14.43 1.40
N GLU A 161 -21.81 14.87 0.16
CA GLU A 161 -22.08 14.08 -1.04
C GLU A 161 -21.14 12.87 -1.17
N CYS A 162 -19.96 12.93 -0.56
CA CYS A 162 -18.94 11.88 -0.62
C CYS A 162 -19.14 10.80 0.45
N ARG A 163 -20.27 10.09 0.45
CA ARG A 163 -20.59 9.02 1.44
C ARG A 163 -19.51 7.94 1.60
N TRP A 164 -18.68 7.74 0.58
CA TRP A 164 -17.54 6.82 0.64
C TRP A 164 -16.46 7.23 1.64
N SER A 165 -16.25 8.53 1.90
CA SER A 165 -15.24 8.99 2.87
C SER A 165 -15.61 8.61 4.30
N LEU A 166 -16.90 8.63 4.65
CA LEU A 166 -17.39 8.16 5.96
C LEU A 166 -17.05 6.69 6.18
N PHE A 167 -17.24 5.86 5.15
CA PHE A 167 -16.93 4.43 5.24
C PHE A 167 -15.43 4.23 5.49
N VAL A 168 -14.57 4.93 4.75
CA VAL A 168 -13.11 4.86 4.92
C VAL A 168 -12.69 5.37 6.31
N ALA A 169 -13.24 6.49 6.75
CA ALA A 169 -12.97 7.05 8.07
C ALA A 169 -13.42 6.10 9.20
N ALA A 170 -14.61 5.54 9.11
CA ALA A 170 -15.14 4.59 10.09
C ALA A 170 -14.31 3.30 10.11
N PHE A 171 -13.89 2.79 8.95
CA PHE A 171 -13.04 1.61 8.84
C PHE A 171 -11.68 1.83 9.50
N PHE A 172 -10.94 2.87 9.12
CA PHE A 172 -9.66 3.17 9.76
C PHE A 172 -9.83 3.57 11.23
N GLY A 173 -10.90 4.27 11.60
CA GLY A 173 -11.19 4.57 13.00
C GLY A 173 -11.40 3.30 13.82
N PHE A 174 -12.14 2.32 13.31
CA PHE A 174 -12.32 1.03 13.94
C PHE A 174 -11.01 0.24 14.07
N LEU A 175 -10.18 0.22 13.01
CA LEU A 175 -8.83 -0.36 13.09
C LEU A 175 -7.96 0.34 14.14
N GLY A 176 -8.07 1.67 14.26
CA GLY A 176 -7.36 2.45 15.29
C GLY A 176 -7.81 2.06 16.70
N VAL A 177 -9.12 1.93 16.95
CA VAL A 177 -9.67 1.47 18.24
C VAL A 177 -9.08 0.09 18.57
N PHE A 178 -9.00 -0.77 17.58
CA PHE A 178 -8.50 -2.12 17.76
C PHE A 178 -7.04 -2.14 18.23
N TYR A 179 -6.13 -1.48 17.52
CA TYR A 179 -4.71 -1.42 17.92
C TYR A 179 -4.53 -0.74 19.27
N LEU A 180 -5.38 0.25 19.59
CA LEU A 180 -5.40 0.91 20.89
C LEU A 180 -5.84 -0.05 22.01
N VAL A 181 -6.86 -0.87 21.77
CA VAL A 181 -7.29 -1.88 22.75
C VAL A 181 -6.21 -2.94 22.94
N GLU A 182 -5.53 -3.35 21.87
CA GLU A 182 -4.44 -4.32 21.91
C GLU A 182 -3.24 -3.83 22.73
N SER A 183 -2.94 -2.52 22.74
CA SER A 183 -1.88 -1.97 23.61
C SER A 183 -2.21 -2.05 25.10
N PHE A 184 -3.50 -2.04 25.48
CA PHE A 184 -3.90 -2.16 26.89
C PHE A 184 -4.15 -3.61 27.31
N ILE A 185 -4.73 -4.42 26.42
CA ILE A 185 -5.14 -5.79 26.71
C ILE A 185 -4.25 -6.72 25.91
N HIS A 186 -3.17 -7.15 26.55
CA HIS A 186 -2.24 -8.12 26.00
C HIS A 186 -2.97 -9.45 25.79
N GLY A 187 -3.24 -9.82 24.54
CA GLY A 187 -3.95 -11.05 24.23
C GLY A 187 -4.03 -11.35 22.74
N ALA A 188 -3.54 -12.53 22.34
CA ALA A 188 -3.58 -13.02 20.96
C ALA A 188 -4.99 -13.27 20.39
N VAL A 189 -6.06 -12.96 21.14
CA VAL A 189 -7.46 -13.19 20.75
C VAL A 189 -8.00 -12.05 19.87
N TRP A 190 -7.37 -10.88 19.94
CA TRP A 190 -7.83 -9.69 19.25
C TRP A 190 -7.78 -9.84 17.73
N GLY A 191 -6.69 -10.35 17.15
CA GLY A 191 -6.58 -10.56 15.70
C GLY A 191 -7.77 -11.34 15.10
N PRO A 192 -8.06 -12.56 15.61
CA PRO A 192 -9.25 -13.32 15.23
C PRO A 192 -10.56 -12.55 15.42
N ALA A 193 -10.73 -11.90 16.59
CA ALA A 193 -11.96 -11.17 16.92
C ALA A 193 -12.22 -10.00 15.95
N LEU A 194 -11.18 -9.26 15.55
CA LEU A 194 -11.29 -8.20 14.55
C LEU A 194 -11.65 -8.74 13.18
N MET A 195 -10.98 -9.79 12.73
CA MET A 195 -11.28 -10.39 11.41
C MET A 195 -12.72 -10.91 11.37
N LEU A 196 -13.20 -11.54 12.44
CA LEU A 196 -14.61 -11.95 12.57
C LEU A 196 -15.56 -10.76 12.63
N GLY A 197 -15.22 -9.70 13.37
CA GLY A 197 -16.01 -8.47 13.47
C GLY A 197 -16.18 -7.76 12.13
N ILE A 198 -15.08 -7.61 11.37
CA ILE A 198 -15.10 -7.08 10.00
C ILE A 198 -15.95 -7.98 9.11
N GLY A 199 -15.76 -9.30 9.19
CA GLY A 199 -16.59 -10.28 8.49
C GLY A 199 -18.08 -10.08 8.75
N LEU A 200 -18.47 -9.90 10.02
CA LEU A 200 -19.86 -9.68 10.44
C LEU A 200 -20.47 -8.40 9.86
N VAL A 201 -19.70 -7.29 9.81
CA VAL A 201 -20.14 -6.04 9.17
C VAL A 201 -20.45 -6.28 7.69
N PHE A 202 -19.57 -6.97 6.97
CA PHE A 202 -19.79 -7.29 5.55
C PHE A 202 -20.94 -8.27 5.34
N ILE A 203 -21.13 -9.23 6.26
CA ILE A 203 -22.29 -10.13 6.27
C ILE A 203 -23.57 -9.30 6.38
N ALA A 204 -23.64 -8.34 7.31
CA ALA A 204 -24.80 -7.47 7.48
C ALA A 204 -25.08 -6.62 6.21
N ILE A 205 -24.03 -6.10 5.56
CA ILE A 205 -24.16 -5.36 4.29
C ILE A 205 -24.68 -6.28 3.17
N ALA A 206 -24.17 -7.50 3.06
CA ALA A 206 -24.58 -8.47 2.06
C ALA A 206 -26.05 -8.89 2.23
N TYR A 207 -26.49 -9.11 3.47
CA TYR A 207 -27.89 -9.44 3.78
C TYR A 207 -28.86 -8.28 3.50
N ARG A 208 -28.43 -7.04 3.74
CA ARG A 208 -29.32 -5.86 3.58
C ARG A 208 -29.63 -5.52 2.13
N SER A 209 -28.74 -5.83 1.19
CA SER A 209 -28.93 -5.48 -0.23
C SER A 209 -28.34 -6.53 -1.15
N LYS A 210 -29.20 -7.21 -1.93
CA LYS A 210 -28.78 -8.13 -3.00
C LYS A 210 -27.91 -7.46 -4.07
N LYS A 211 -27.94 -6.12 -4.18
CA LYS A 211 -27.07 -5.37 -5.10
C LYS A 211 -25.60 -5.40 -4.64
N ASN A 212 -25.35 -5.61 -3.35
CA ASN A 212 -24.02 -5.61 -2.74
C ASN A 212 -23.44 -7.03 -2.62
N TRP A 213 -23.62 -7.86 -3.66
CA TRP A 213 -23.08 -9.23 -3.69
C TRP A 213 -21.57 -9.29 -3.44
N TRP A 214 -20.81 -8.26 -3.82
CA TRP A 214 -19.37 -8.17 -3.57
C TRP A 214 -19.02 -8.21 -2.07
N ALA A 215 -19.93 -7.74 -1.21
CA ALA A 215 -19.72 -7.75 0.24
C ALA A 215 -19.65 -9.18 0.80
N SER A 216 -20.32 -10.16 0.18
CA SER A 216 -20.25 -11.54 0.65
C SER A 216 -18.87 -12.17 0.43
N ILE A 217 -18.09 -11.69 -0.55
CA ILE A 217 -16.70 -12.12 -0.77
C ILE A 217 -15.83 -11.67 0.41
N LEU A 218 -15.87 -10.38 0.75
CA LEU A 218 -15.09 -9.84 1.87
C LEU A 218 -15.53 -10.47 3.19
N ALA A 219 -16.85 -10.61 3.41
CA ALA A 219 -17.42 -11.32 4.54
C ALA A 219 -16.79 -12.71 4.71
N GLY A 220 -16.87 -13.56 3.68
CA GLY A 220 -16.38 -14.92 3.76
C GLY A 220 -14.86 -15.01 3.94
N ILE A 221 -14.09 -14.13 3.28
CA ILE A 221 -12.63 -14.07 3.45
C ILE A 221 -12.27 -13.71 4.89
N PHE A 222 -12.81 -12.60 5.42
CA PHE A 222 -12.50 -12.13 6.77
C PHE A 222 -12.99 -13.10 7.84
N THR A 223 -14.18 -13.67 7.68
CA THR A 223 -14.69 -14.69 8.61
C THR A 223 -13.82 -15.94 8.59
N THR A 224 -13.37 -16.40 7.43
CA THR A 224 -12.49 -17.58 7.33
C THR A 224 -11.13 -17.31 7.97
N ILE A 225 -10.49 -16.17 7.67
CA ILE A 225 -9.21 -15.79 8.27
C ILE A 225 -9.35 -15.71 9.80
N GLY A 226 -10.40 -15.04 10.29
CA GLY A 226 -10.68 -14.93 11.71
C GLY A 226 -10.91 -16.29 12.37
N MET A 227 -11.66 -17.19 11.74
CA MET A 227 -11.93 -18.53 12.26
C MET A 227 -10.66 -19.40 12.30
N VAL A 228 -9.84 -19.36 11.24
CA VAL A 228 -8.56 -20.09 11.20
C VAL A 228 -7.60 -19.56 12.27
N ALA A 229 -7.51 -18.24 12.42
CA ALA A 229 -6.68 -17.62 13.45
C ALA A 229 -7.17 -17.98 14.87
N LEU A 230 -8.49 -18.01 15.09
CA LEU A 230 -9.09 -18.43 16.36
C LEU A 230 -8.79 -19.90 16.65
N LEU A 231 -8.97 -20.77 15.64
CA LEU A 231 -8.72 -22.20 15.77
C LEU A 231 -7.24 -22.49 16.08
N ASN A 232 -6.33 -21.82 15.38
CA ASN A 232 -4.88 -21.91 15.63
C ASN A 232 -4.49 -21.53 17.05
N ARG A 233 -5.29 -20.66 17.68
CA ARG A 233 -5.09 -20.28 19.07
C ARG A 233 -5.67 -21.29 20.05
N LEU A 234 -6.88 -21.80 19.79
CA LEU A 234 -7.58 -22.73 20.68
C LEU A 234 -6.98 -24.14 20.67
N ILE A 235 -6.42 -24.56 19.54
CA ILE A 235 -5.83 -25.89 19.34
C ILE A 235 -4.40 -25.69 18.80
N PRO A 236 -3.37 -25.67 19.65
CA PRO A 236 -2.00 -25.47 19.19
C PRO A 236 -1.60 -26.53 18.15
N GLY A 237 -0.91 -26.11 17.09
CA GLY A 237 -0.57 -26.94 15.92
C GLY A 237 0.16 -28.27 16.19
N TYR A 238 0.66 -28.48 17.41
CA TYR A 238 1.36 -29.70 17.82
C TYR A 238 0.45 -30.90 18.08
N ASP A 239 -0.86 -30.68 18.28
CA ASP A 239 -1.83 -31.73 18.60
C ASP A 239 -2.51 -32.34 17.37
N TYR A 240 -2.10 -31.96 16.16
CA TYR A 240 -2.71 -32.47 14.95
C TYR A 240 -2.10 -33.79 14.48
N ILE A 241 -2.93 -34.52 13.73
CA ILE A 241 -2.64 -35.82 13.15
C ILE A 241 -1.34 -35.74 12.33
N SER A 242 -0.24 -36.19 12.92
CA SER A 242 1.00 -36.47 12.19
C SER A 242 0.98 -37.93 11.74
N ILE A 243 1.31 -38.16 10.48
CA ILE A 243 1.52 -39.51 9.95
C ILE A 243 3.02 -39.63 9.70
N GLY A 244 3.75 -40.11 10.71
CA GLY A 244 5.21 -40.10 10.71
C GLY A 244 5.77 -38.67 10.83
N GLU A 245 6.68 -38.30 9.93
CA GLU A 245 7.29 -36.96 9.88
C GLU A 245 6.42 -35.90 9.17
N TYR A 246 5.32 -36.31 8.53
CA TYR A 246 4.45 -35.42 7.79
C TYR A 246 3.41 -34.76 8.69
N GLN A 247 3.48 -33.43 8.82
CA GLN A 247 2.45 -32.62 9.48
C GLN A 247 1.44 -32.10 8.45
N LEU A 248 0.19 -32.55 8.57
CA LEU A 248 -0.89 -32.14 7.67
C LEU A 248 -1.20 -30.64 7.79
N GLY A 249 -1.51 -30.01 6.66
CA GLY A 249 -1.63 -28.55 6.54
C GLY A 249 -3.04 -28.07 6.85
N ILE A 250 -3.60 -28.50 8.00
CA ILE A 250 -5.03 -28.36 8.32
C ILE A 250 -5.49 -26.90 8.28
N TYR A 251 -4.71 -25.97 8.83
CA TYR A 251 -5.06 -24.55 8.82
C TYR A 251 -5.09 -23.94 7.42
N SER A 252 -4.08 -24.24 6.60
CA SER A 252 -4.03 -23.80 5.21
C SER A 252 -5.18 -24.40 4.40
N ALA A 253 -5.46 -25.68 4.60
CA ALA A 253 -6.58 -26.37 3.97
C ALA A 253 -7.92 -25.73 4.36
N LEU A 254 -8.15 -25.47 5.65
CA LEU A 254 -9.36 -24.83 6.15
C LEU A 254 -9.52 -23.40 5.60
N LEU A 255 -8.42 -22.65 5.50
CA LEU A 255 -8.40 -21.31 4.92
C LEU A 255 -8.86 -21.33 3.45
N PHE A 256 -8.25 -22.17 2.62
CA PHE A 256 -8.64 -22.27 1.21
C PHE A 256 -10.03 -22.87 1.03
N LEU A 257 -10.43 -23.80 1.89
CA LEU A 257 -11.79 -24.34 1.88
C LEU A 257 -12.82 -23.26 2.18
N GLY A 258 -12.59 -22.40 3.18
CA GLY A 258 -13.47 -21.27 3.47
C GLY A 258 -13.54 -20.27 2.31
N PHE A 259 -12.43 -20.00 1.62
CA PHE A 259 -12.45 -19.21 0.40
C PHE A 259 -13.25 -19.89 -0.72
N ALA A 260 -13.06 -21.19 -0.92
CA ALA A 260 -13.82 -21.97 -1.90
C ALA A 260 -15.34 -21.90 -1.64
N LEU A 261 -15.75 -22.07 -0.38
CA LEU A 261 -17.15 -21.94 0.04
C LEU A 261 -17.68 -20.53 -0.19
N THR A 262 -16.87 -19.50 0.09
CA THR A 262 -17.24 -18.09 -0.14
C THR A 262 -17.58 -17.84 -1.61
N PHE A 263 -16.70 -18.25 -2.53
CA PHE A 263 -16.95 -18.11 -3.96
C PHE A 263 -18.08 -19.04 -4.46
N GLY A 264 -18.22 -20.23 -3.87
CA GLY A 264 -19.34 -21.14 -4.14
C GLY A 264 -20.69 -20.54 -3.78
N LEU A 265 -20.78 -19.84 -2.63
CA LEU A 265 -21.97 -19.11 -2.21
C LEU A 265 -22.27 -17.95 -3.17
N VAL A 266 -21.26 -17.17 -3.56
CA VAL A 266 -21.41 -16.09 -4.56
C VAL A 266 -21.92 -16.63 -5.89
N TRP A 267 -21.39 -17.77 -6.34
CA TRP A 267 -21.84 -18.43 -7.57
C TRP A 267 -23.32 -18.83 -7.47
N ARG A 268 -23.74 -19.42 -6.34
CA ARG A 268 -25.14 -19.83 -6.11
C ARG A 268 -26.10 -18.64 -6.00
N LEU A 269 -25.67 -17.53 -5.41
CA LEU A 269 -26.50 -16.33 -5.24
C LEU A 269 -26.75 -15.59 -6.56
N GLY A 270 -25.93 -15.80 -7.58
CA GLY A 270 -25.96 -15.06 -8.84
C GLY A 270 -26.84 -15.63 -9.94
N GLY A 271 -28.02 -16.16 -9.60
CA GLY A 271 -28.92 -16.97 -10.46
C GLY A 271 -29.04 -16.65 -11.96
N ASP A 272 -28.74 -15.43 -12.41
CA ASP A 272 -28.75 -15.00 -13.82
C ASP A 272 -27.34 -14.79 -14.40
N HIS A 273 -26.53 -15.84 -14.63
CA HIS A 273 -25.22 -15.86 -15.33
C HIS A 273 -24.14 -14.82 -14.92
N ARG A 274 -24.46 -13.81 -14.13
CA ARG A 274 -23.67 -12.61 -13.84
C ARG A 274 -22.51 -12.93 -12.91
N HIS A 275 -22.64 -14.00 -12.14
CA HIS A 275 -21.62 -14.49 -11.21
C HIS A 275 -21.15 -15.91 -11.59
N ALA A 276 -21.39 -16.36 -12.82
CA ALA A 276 -20.88 -17.64 -13.31
C ALA A 276 -19.35 -17.72 -13.28
N TRP A 277 -18.66 -16.58 -13.26
CA TRP A 277 -17.20 -16.52 -13.10
C TRP A 277 -16.73 -17.04 -11.73
N ALA A 278 -17.56 -16.98 -10.68
CA ALA A 278 -17.15 -17.35 -9.32
C ALA A 278 -16.93 -18.87 -9.14
N LYS A 279 -17.43 -19.70 -10.06
CA LYS A 279 -17.18 -21.15 -10.06
C LYS A 279 -15.69 -21.50 -10.24
N TYR A 280 -14.96 -20.70 -11.02
CA TYR A 280 -13.54 -20.92 -11.30
C TYR A 280 -12.65 -20.71 -10.06
N PRO A 281 -12.70 -19.57 -9.34
CA PRO A 281 -11.96 -19.41 -8.10
C PRO A 281 -12.46 -20.37 -7.01
N ALA A 282 -13.76 -20.69 -6.95
CA ALA A 282 -14.25 -21.68 -5.99
C ALA A 282 -13.58 -23.06 -6.19
N LEU A 283 -13.53 -23.55 -7.43
CA LEU A 283 -12.86 -24.80 -7.77
C LEU A 283 -11.35 -24.71 -7.54
N GLY A 284 -10.72 -23.60 -7.93
CA GLY A 284 -9.29 -23.37 -7.73
C GLY A 284 -8.89 -23.43 -6.25
N PHE A 285 -9.63 -22.73 -5.39
CA PHE A 285 -9.40 -22.77 -3.95
C PHE A 285 -9.70 -24.14 -3.33
N LEU A 286 -10.68 -24.88 -3.86
CA LEU A 286 -10.96 -26.25 -3.41
C LEU A 286 -9.77 -27.18 -3.72
N VAL A 287 -9.20 -27.09 -4.92
CA VAL A 287 -7.99 -27.84 -5.28
C VAL A 287 -6.81 -27.43 -4.41
N LEU A 288 -6.60 -26.13 -4.18
CA LEU A 288 -5.56 -25.64 -3.28
C LEU A 288 -5.77 -26.12 -1.84
N ALA A 289 -7.01 -26.24 -1.36
CA ALA A 289 -7.31 -26.78 -0.04
C ALA A 289 -6.87 -28.24 0.08
N LEU A 290 -7.14 -29.06 -0.94
CA LEU A 290 -6.70 -30.47 -0.99
C LEU A 290 -5.18 -30.59 -1.05
N ILE A 291 -4.51 -29.78 -1.88
CA ILE A 291 -3.05 -29.77 -1.98
C ILE A 291 -2.44 -29.31 -0.65
N ALA A 292 -2.94 -28.23 -0.07
CA ALA A 292 -2.44 -27.72 1.21
C ALA A 292 -2.62 -28.75 2.33
N PHE A 293 -3.73 -29.49 2.33
CA PHE A 293 -3.97 -30.57 3.27
C PHE A 293 -2.92 -31.69 3.14
N LEU A 294 -2.68 -32.16 1.91
CA LEU A 294 -1.76 -33.28 1.62
C LEU A 294 -0.28 -32.91 1.79
N VAL A 295 0.11 -31.70 1.36
CA VAL A 295 1.52 -31.25 1.32
C VAL A 295 1.98 -30.69 2.68
N GLY A 296 1.05 -30.24 3.53
CA GLY A 296 1.40 -29.85 4.88
C GLY A 296 2.18 -28.55 4.98
N GLN A 297 3.13 -28.50 5.91
CA GLN A 297 3.97 -27.31 6.12
C GLN A 297 4.82 -26.92 4.90
N SER A 298 5.16 -27.89 4.04
CA SER A 298 5.90 -27.65 2.80
C SER A 298 5.10 -26.86 1.76
N PHE A 299 3.81 -26.62 1.99
CA PHE A 299 2.95 -25.89 1.06
C PHE A 299 3.24 -24.39 1.03
N ILE A 300 3.58 -23.76 2.16
CA ILE A 300 3.84 -22.31 2.25
C ILE A 300 4.97 -21.88 1.29
N PRO A 301 6.16 -22.52 1.27
CA PRO A 301 7.21 -22.15 0.32
C PRO A 301 6.84 -22.46 -1.14
N LEU A 302 5.89 -23.38 -1.37
CA LEU A 302 5.42 -23.73 -2.72
C LEU A 302 4.41 -22.72 -3.28
N LEU A 303 3.72 -21.96 -2.42
CA LEU A 303 2.61 -21.07 -2.81
C LEU A 303 3.01 -19.99 -3.85
N PRO A 304 4.17 -19.30 -3.74
CA PRO A 304 4.61 -18.38 -4.78
C PRO A 304 4.79 -19.10 -6.13
N ALA A 305 5.41 -20.28 -6.14
CA ALA A 305 5.65 -21.05 -7.36
C ALA A 305 4.34 -21.48 -8.04
N ILE A 306 3.36 -21.97 -7.26
CA ILE A 306 2.02 -22.31 -7.77
C ILE A 306 1.34 -21.06 -8.34
N THR A 307 1.44 -19.92 -7.64
CA THR A 307 0.81 -18.67 -8.08
C THR A 307 1.40 -18.19 -9.41
N PHE A 308 2.73 -18.16 -9.54
CA PHE A 308 3.40 -17.80 -10.79
C PHE A 308 3.07 -18.77 -11.93
N PHE A 309 3.00 -20.06 -11.63
CA PHE A 309 2.62 -21.08 -12.61
C PHE A 309 1.20 -20.86 -13.15
N VAL A 310 0.24 -20.60 -12.26
CA VAL A 310 -1.16 -20.32 -12.65
C VAL A 310 -1.26 -19.01 -13.43
N ILE A 311 -0.61 -17.94 -12.98
CA ILE A 311 -0.58 -16.65 -13.72
C ILE A 311 0.01 -16.87 -15.12
N GLY A 312 1.13 -17.58 -15.23
CA GLY A 312 1.76 -17.91 -16.51
C GLY A 312 0.84 -18.70 -17.44
N MET A 313 0.18 -19.74 -16.93
CA MET A 313 -0.81 -20.53 -17.67
C MET A 313 -1.98 -19.68 -18.18
N VAL A 314 -2.52 -18.79 -17.35
CA VAL A 314 -3.61 -17.88 -17.73
C VAL A 314 -3.15 -16.89 -18.82
N MET A 315 -1.95 -16.34 -18.71
CA MET A 315 -1.40 -15.43 -19.73
C MET A 315 -1.19 -16.14 -21.06
N VAL A 316 -0.62 -17.35 -21.06
CA VAL A 316 -0.38 -18.14 -22.28
C VAL A 316 -1.69 -18.56 -22.96
N THR A 317 -2.63 -19.10 -22.19
CA THR A 317 -3.94 -19.50 -22.73
C THR A 317 -4.73 -18.28 -23.23
N GLY A 318 -4.70 -17.16 -22.50
CA GLY A 318 -5.30 -15.90 -22.94
C GLY A 318 -4.71 -15.37 -24.25
N ALA A 319 -3.38 -15.43 -24.41
CA ALA A 319 -2.70 -15.03 -25.64
C ALA A 319 -3.08 -15.91 -26.84
N ILE A 320 -3.12 -17.24 -26.65
CA ILE A 320 -3.47 -18.21 -27.70
C ILE A 320 -4.94 -18.06 -28.12
N LEU A 321 -5.85 -17.89 -27.16
CA LEU A 321 -7.28 -17.72 -27.45
C LEU A 321 -7.57 -16.37 -28.14
N LYS A 322 -6.88 -15.30 -27.74
CA LYS A 322 -7.00 -14.00 -28.40
C LYS A 322 -6.47 -14.05 -29.83
N ALA A 323 -5.35 -14.73 -30.07
CA ALA A 323 -4.79 -14.93 -31.42
C ALA A 323 -5.74 -15.70 -32.36
N LYS A 324 -6.58 -16.59 -31.83
CA LYS A 324 -7.62 -17.30 -32.61
C LYS A 324 -8.79 -16.37 -33.00
N PHE A 325 -9.21 -15.47 -32.12
CA PHE A 325 -10.30 -14.52 -32.41
C PHE A 325 -9.89 -13.43 -33.40
N THR A 326 -8.65 -12.93 -33.36
CA THR A 326 -8.20 -11.90 -34.31
C THR A 326 -8.05 -12.43 -35.74
N ARG A 327 -7.87 -13.75 -35.94
CA ARG A 327 -7.80 -14.38 -37.26
C ARG A 327 -9.16 -14.60 -37.94
N GLN A 328 -10.28 -14.46 -37.23
CA GLN A 328 -11.63 -14.61 -37.80
C GLN A 328 -12.30 -13.28 -38.18
N ILE A 329 -11.64 -12.14 -37.94
CA ILE A 329 -12.19 -10.79 -38.20
C ILE A 329 -11.37 -10.05 -39.29
N SER A 330 -10.60 -10.78 -40.09
CA SER A 330 -10.09 -10.26 -41.37
C SER A 330 -11.08 -10.65 -42.47
N PRO A 331 -11.62 -9.69 -43.26
CA PRO A 331 -12.64 -9.94 -44.28
C PRO A 331 -12.19 -10.93 -45.36
#